data_AF-A0A2C4PRQ1-F1
#
_entry.id   AF-A0A2C4PRQ1-F1
#
_cell.length_a   1.000
_cell.length_b   1.000
_cell.length_c   1.000
_cell.angle_alpha   90.00
_cell.angle_beta   90.00
_cell.angle_gamma   90.00
#
_symmetry.space_group_name_H-M   'P 1'
#
loop_
_entity.id
_entity.type
_entity.pdbx_description
1 polymer ?
#
loop_
_entity_poly.entity_id
_entity_poly.type
_entity_poly.pdbx_seq_one_letter_code
_entity_poly.pdbx_strand_id
1 'polypeptide(L)' 'ANVPAIFRPDREMLFTCDYFQGLVLKPGYVIVKPNGDIYLEGIEAAVSLYRFALTYIV' A
#
# COMPACT_ATOMS: atom_id res chain seq x y z
N ALA A 1 3.69 -8.06 1.83
CA ALA A 1 4.55 -7.54 2.93
C ALA A 1 3.72 -7.50 4.21
N ASN A 2 4.35 -7.43 5.39
CA ASN A 2 3.63 -7.42 6.68
C ASN A 2 4.16 -6.30 7.59
N VAL A 3 3.25 -5.57 8.24
CA VAL A 3 3.55 -4.46 9.16
C VAL A 3 3.90 -5.02 10.56
N PRO A 4 5.02 -4.61 11.18
CA PRO A 4 5.36 -5.01 12.54
C PRO A 4 4.25 -4.67 13.54
N ALA A 5 4.06 -5.53 14.55
CA ALA A 5 2.93 -5.44 15.48
C ALA A 5 2.74 -4.05 16.12
N ILE A 6 3.83 -3.38 16.50
CA ILE A 6 3.77 -2.06 17.16
C ILE A 6 3.23 -0.94 16.27
N PHE A 7 3.26 -1.15 14.95
CA PHE A 7 2.81 -0.18 13.98
C PHE A 7 1.45 -0.54 13.39
N ARG A 8 0.90 -1.74 13.64
CA ARG A 8 -0.34 -2.16 12.99
C ARG A 8 -1.50 -1.21 13.33
N PRO A 9 -2.37 -0.87 12.37
CA PRO A 9 -3.51 -0.05 12.66
C PRO A 9 -4.59 -0.86 13.38
N ASP A 10 -5.37 -0.22 14.25
CA ASP A 10 -6.51 -0.87 14.94
C ASP A 10 -7.66 -1.25 13.99
N ARG A 11 -7.68 -0.63 12.81
CA ARG A 11 -8.70 -0.84 11.77
C ARG A 11 -8.04 -0.90 10.40
N GLU A 12 -8.78 -1.42 9.44
CA GLU A 12 -8.35 -1.40 8.05
C GLU A 12 -8.13 0.04 7.56
N MET A 13 -7.01 0.24 6.87
CA MET A 13 -6.63 1.54 6.32
C MET A 13 -6.41 1.44 4.82
N LEU A 14 -7.00 2.40 4.10
CA LEU A 14 -6.86 2.56 2.65
C LEU A 14 -5.99 3.77 2.35
N PHE A 15 -4.98 3.58 1.50
CA PHE A 15 -4.07 4.63 1.07
C PHE A 15 -4.03 4.68 -0.45
N THR A 16 -4.02 5.89 -1.00
CA THR A 16 -3.70 6.12 -2.40
C THR A 16 -2.19 6.03 -2.60
N CYS A 17 -1.77 5.42 -3.71
CA CYS A 17 -0.37 5.40 -4.12
C CYS A 17 -0.27 5.62 -5.63
N ASP A 18 0.91 5.99 -6.08
CA ASP A 18 1.23 6.01 -7.51
C ASP A 18 2.23 4.89 -7.81
N TYR A 19 2.12 4.31 -9.00
CA TYR A 19 3.03 3.27 -9.49
C TYR A 19 3.35 3.48 -10.97
N PHE A 20 4.49 2.94 -11.42
CA PHE A 20 4.84 2.99 -12.84
C PHE A 20 4.34 1.76 -13.58
N GLN A 21 3.64 1.98 -14.69
CA GLN A 21 3.41 0.95 -15.70
C GLN A 21 4.18 1.34 -16.96
N GLY A 22 5.33 0.68 -17.16
CA GLY A 22 6.32 1.15 -18.14
C GLY A 22 6.85 2.53 -17.73
N LEU A 23 6.63 3.55 -18.58
CA LEU A 23 7.04 4.94 -18.33
C LEU A 23 5.89 5.85 -17.87
N VAL A 24 4.70 5.29 -17.64
CA VAL A 24 3.50 6.05 -17.25
C VAL A 24 3.25 5.89 -15.75
N LEU A 25 3.02 7.01 -15.06
CA LEU A 25 2.60 7.03 -13.67
C LEU A 25 1.07 6.81 -13.60
N LYS A 26 0.63 5.86 -12.77
CA LYS A 26 -0.79 5.54 -12.57
C LYS A 26 -1.14 5.49 -11.08
N PRO A 27 -2.37 5.88 -10.71
CA PRO A 27 -2.85 5.75 -9.35
C PRO A 27 -3.25 4.30 -9.04
N GLY A 28 -3.11 3.90 -7.78
CA GLY A 28 -3.56 2.63 -7.24
C GLY A 28 -3.81 2.74 -5.73
N TYR A 29 -4.13 1.61 -5.11
CA TYR A 29 -4.46 1.57 -3.69
C TYR A 29 -3.62 0.56 -2.93
N VAL A 30 -3.22 0.95 -1.72
CA VAL A 30 -2.61 0.07 -0.72
C VAL A 30 -3.57 -0.07 0.44
N ILE A 31 -3.90 -1.30 0.79
CA ILE A 31 -4.75 -1.62 1.94
C ILE A 31 -3.89 -2.27 3.01
N VAL A 32 -3.90 -1.71 4.22
CA VAL A 32 -3.26 -2.29 5.40
C VAL A 32 -4.35 -2.82 6.33
N LYS A 33 -4.36 -4.14 6.54
CA LYS A 33 -5.29 -4.80 7.45
C LYS A 33 -4.78 -4.71 8.91
N PRO A 34 -5.66 -4.82 9.92
CA PRO A 34 -5.25 -4.79 11.34
C PRO A 34 -4.28 -5.89 11.75
N ASN A 35 -4.28 -7.02 11.03
CA ASN A 35 -3.32 -8.11 11.24
C ASN A 35 -1.91 -7.80 10.67
N GLY A 36 -1.75 -6.64 10.02
CA GLY A 36 -0.52 -6.17 9.39
C GLY A 36 -0.36 -6.57 7.93
N ASP A 37 -1.30 -7.31 7.34
CA ASP A 37 -1.22 -7.69 5.93
C ASP A 37 -1.42 -6.50 5.00
N ILE A 38 -0.63 -6.46 3.94
CA ILE A 38 -0.64 -5.40 2.95
C ILE A 38 -1.13 -5.96 1.61
N TYR A 39 -2.21 -5.40 1.10
CA TYR A 39 -2.79 -5.72 -0.20
C TYR A 39 -2.64 -4.54 -1.16
N LEU A 40 -2.52 -4.86 -2.44
CA LEU A 40 -2.52 -3.89 -3.53
C LEU A 40 -3.79 -4.08 -4.32
N GLU A 41 -4.51 -2.99 -4.58
CA GLU A 41 -5.73 -3.00 -5.36
C GLU A 41 -5.64 -1.98 -6.50
N GLY A 42 -6.14 -2.35 -7.68
CA GLY A 42 -6.04 -1.53 -8.88
C GLY A 42 -4.64 -1.47 -9.49
N ILE A 43 -3.76 -2.41 -9.13
CA ILE A 43 -2.38 -2.46 -9.61
C ILE A 43 -2.17 -3.76 -10.40
N GLU A 44 -1.67 -3.66 -11.63
CA GLU A 44 -1.39 -4.83 -12.48
C GLU A 44 -0.20 -5.64 -11.94
N ALA A 45 -0.29 -6.98 -12.02
CA ALA A 45 0.56 -7.93 -11.29
C ALA A 45 2.08 -7.95 -11.65
N ALA A 46 2.57 -7.02 -12.47
CA ALA A 46 3.95 -6.99 -12.95
C ALA A 46 4.62 -5.60 -12.91
N VAL A 47 4.13 -4.70 -12.06
CA VAL A 47 4.69 -3.35 -11.91
C VAL A 47 5.51 -3.21 -10.63
N SER A 48 6.65 -2.52 -10.74
CA SER A 48 7.46 -2.15 -9.58
C SER A 48 6.80 -0.94 -8.91
N LEU A 49 6.41 -1.09 -7.65
CA LEU A 49 5.98 0.04 -6.83
C LEU A 49 7.18 0.97 -6.61
N TYR A 50 7.13 2.15 -7.23
CA TYR A 50 8.13 3.18 -7.01
C TYR A 50 7.73 3.99 -5.79
N ARG A 51 8.22 3.57 -4.61
CA ARG A 51 8.18 4.31 -3.33
C ARG A 51 6.82 4.93 -2.97
N PHE A 52 6.08 4.30 -2.08
CA PHE A 52 4.98 4.94 -1.36
C PHE A 52 5.36 5.19 0.10
N ALA A 53 4.96 6.34 0.64
CA ALA A 53 5.11 6.68 2.06
C ALA A 53 3.74 6.55 2.73
N LEU A 54 3.62 5.61 3.65
CA LEU A 54 2.38 5.32 4.35
C LEU A 54 2.48 5.93 5.75
N THR A 55 1.79 7.05 5.98
CA THR A 55 1.81 7.77 7.26
C THR A 55 0.43 7.65 7.91
N TYR A 56 0.39 7.10 9.13
CA TYR A 56 -0.78 7.08 9.98
C TYR A 56 -0.36 7.21 11.44
N ILE A 57 -1.28 7.75 12.24
CA ILE A 57 -1.13 7.85 13.69
C ILE A 57 -1.76 6.60 14.28
N VAL A 58 -1.00 5.91 15.13
CA VAL A 58 -1.46 4.80 15.99
C VAL A 58 -2.15 5.39 17.21
#